data_AF-A0AAD6S004-F1
#
_entry.id   AF-A0AAD6S004-F1
#
_cell.length_a   1.000
_cell.length_b   1.000
_cell.length_c   1.000
_cell.angle_alpha   90.00
_cell.angle_beta   90.00
_cell.angle_gamma   90.00
#
_symmetry.space_group_name_H-M   'P 1'
#
loop_
_entity.id
_entity.type
_entity.pdbx_description
1 polymer ?
#
loop_
_entity_poly.entity_id
_entity_poly.type
_entity_poly.pdbx_seq_one_letter_code
_entity_poly.pdbx_strand_id
1 'polypeptide(L)'
;MSFYNWGLPGVDLPPPPVREGQGPEAIPPAWNRLKFGPLGLWDLRRKLGVFPAEPGVFQRHHVRFLAADIAWYAGGSSIDGLHRAGEPGFFPEFDAMRQALPTGNVGREAIKGLNERTQNAMFDLATTWDRAFGGTTMVIHVDGTTIPNTPAQPEYLRASAYLPPAFVAAHPGSHAAIVHIAQTFIKAVGVPTVQQWRANTLHRNWSLTQPGPGAAMNAPSAVLLPTPPADSTHYKFFGRPVGVLNTILASAQPPRLVVIDDDNNYSEDSQARIRELQEQVDTLSADLNAALDRLPRRVAPSMPTTPRQSQPSRTPRTPTPIRTSAPHPPPYSASQIPRSPLATSSPLATSPPLAASSINEGLDAVMCHHDLQDLGVSIRLVIRGFHPPKWYKELEGLGIEPAVVVEIIEFLTS
;
A
#
# COMPACT_ATOMS: atom_id res chain seq x y z
N MET A 1 28.94 16.39 18.18
CA MET A 1 28.54 15.11 17.57
C MET A 1 29.68 14.66 16.67
N SER A 2 30.20 13.45 16.86
CA SER A 2 31.29 12.91 16.03
C SER A 2 30.71 12.34 14.74
N PHE A 3 31.20 12.81 13.60
CA PHE A 3 30.88 12.23 12.29
C PHE A 3 31.96 11.19 11.93
N TYR A 4 31.57 10.10 11.28
CA TYR A 4 32.50 9.07 10.85
C TYR A 4 33.00 9.37 9.44
N ASN A 5 34.33 9.35 9.26
CA ASN A 5 34.96 9.49 7.96
C ASN A 5 34.89 8.15 7.22
N TRP A 6 34.19 8.12 6.09
CA TRP A 6 33.96 6.91 5.26
C TRP A 6 35.17 6.49 4.43
N GLY A 7 36.36 7.02 4.72
CA GLY A 7 37.49 7.00 3.80
C GLY A 7 37.24 7.85 2.55
N LEU A 8 36.24 8.73 2.59
CA LEU A 8 35.80 9.58 1.49
C LEU A 8 35.75 11.02 1.99
N PRO A 9 36.60 11.91 1.46
CA PRO A 9 36.65 13.29 1.90
C PRO A 9 35.27 13.96 1.76
N GLY A 10 34.74 14.51 2.87
CA GLY A 10 33.53 15.33 2.86
C GLY A 10 32.18 14.60 2.93
N VAL A 11 32.17 13.29 3.19
CA VAL A 11 30.92 12.53 3.40
C VAL A 11 30.71 12.26 4.89
N ASP A 12 29.96 13.14 5.55
CA ASP A 12 29.53 12.95 6.94
C ASP A 12 28.18 12.22 6.97
N LEU A 13 28.19 10.95 7.38
CA LEU A 13 26.96 10.23 7.73
C LEU A 13 26.75 10.25 9.24
N PRO A 14 25.48 10.31 9.71
CA PRO A 14 25.20 10.16 11.12
C PRO A 14 25.72 8.81 11.61
N PRO A 15 26.32 8.77 12.82
CA PRO A 15 26.82 7.54 13.40
C PRO A 15 25.69 6.51 13.51
N PRO A 16 25.94 5.24 13.16
CA PRO A 16 24.91 4.22 13.28
C PRO A 16 24.51 4.05 14.75
N PRO A 17 23.24 3.74 15.05
CA PRO A 17 22.80 3.42 16.40
C PRO A 17 23.22 2.00 16.77
N VAL A 18 24.54 1.73 16.82
CA VAL A 18 25.09 0.40 17.13
C VAL A 18 25.19 0.19 18.64
N ARG A 19 25.16 -1.09 19.05
CA ARG A 19 25.52 -1.49 20.41
C ARG A 19 27.02 -1.26 20.64
N GLU A 20 27.38 -0.86 21.86
CA GLU A 20 28.79 -0.79 22.30
C GLU A 20 29.51 -2.10 21.94
N GLY A 21 30.62 -2.00 21.19
CA GLY A 21 31.43 -3.14 20.78
C GLY A 21 31.27 -3.60 19.31
N GLN A 22 30.26 -3.13 18.57
CA GLN A 22 30.23 -3.31 17.11
C GLN A 22 30.90 -2.10 16.44
N GLY A 23 32.17 -2.28 16.06
CA GLY A 23 32.95 -1.23 15.42
C GLY A 23 32.35 -0.79 14.07
N PRO A 24 32.43 0.50 13.71
CA PRO A 24 31.96 1.04 12.43
C PRO A 24 32.70 0.46 11.20
N GLU A 25 33.83 -0.21 11.42
CA GLU A 25 34.67 -0.83 10.39
C GLU A 25 34.16 -2.18 9.89
N ALA A 26 33.07 -2.71 10.44
CA ALA A 26 32.50 -3.97 9.97
C ALA A 26 32.13 -3.86 8.48
N ILE A 27 32.51 -4.87 7.68
CA ILE A 27 32.12 -4.98 6.27
C ILE A 27 30.58 -5.04 6.21
N PRO A 28 29.90 -4.22 5.36
CA PRO A 28 28.45 -4.29 5.23
C PRO A 28 28.01 -5.72 4.91
N PRO A 29 26.93 -6.24 5.54
CA PRO A 29 26.47 -7.61 5.32
C PRO A 29 26.14 -7.85 3.83
N ALA A 30 26.09 -9.11 3.39
CA ALA A 30 25.67 -9.44 2.03
C ALA A 30 24.25 -8.93 1.72
N TRP A 31 23.93 -8.66 0.45
CA TRP A 31 22.63 -8.08 0.02
C TRP A 31 21.41 -8.85 0.56
N ASN A 32 21.46 -10.18 0.52
CA ASN A 32 20.40 -11.07 1.03
C ASN A 32 20.27 -11.11 2.56
N ARG A 33 21.19 -10.45 3.29
CA ARG A 33 21.19 -10.35 4.75
C ARG A 33 20.77 -8.97 5.25
N LEU A 34 20.54 -8.01 4.36
CA LEU A 34 19.98 -6.72 4.72
C LEU A 34 18.56 -6.88 5.26
N LYS A 35 18.23 -6.18 6.34
CA LYS A 35 16.91 -6.22 7.00
C LYS A 35 16.36 -4.82 7.19
N PHE A 36 15.04 -4.66 7.12
CA PHE A 36 14.43 -3.36 7.40
C PHE A 36 14.66 -2.95 8.85
N GLY A 37 15.12 -1.72 9.05
CA GLY A 37 15.44 -1.15 10.36
C GLY A 37 16.55 -0.09 10.25
N PRO A 38 16.82 0.68 11.32
CA PRO A 38 17.78 1.79 11.23
C PRO A 38 19.19 1.35 10.81
N LEU A 39 19.64 0.18 11.28
CA LEU A 39 20.94 -0.38 10.90
C LEU A 39 20.98 -0.86 9.43
N GLY A 40 19.91 -1.50 8.94
CA GLY A 40 19.84 -1.93 7.55
C GLY A 40 19.82 -0.76 6.56
N LEU A 41 19.08 0.31 6.87
CA LEU A 41 19.13 1.56 6.07
C LEU A 41 20.55 2.15 6.04
N TRP A 42 21.26 2.09 7.17
CA TRP A 42 22.66 2.53 7.23
C TRP A 42 23.55 1.64 6.35
N ASP A 43 23.43 0.32 6.44
CA ASP A 43 24.19 -0.65 5.63
C ASP A 43 23.90 -0.53 4.13
N LEU A 44 22.66 -0.26 3.75
CA LEU A 44 22.23 -0.04 2.37
C LEU A 44 22.94 1.19 1.76
N ARG A 45 23.01 2.29 2.51
CA ARG A 45 23.74 3.50 2.08
C ARG A 45 25.24 3.26 1.89
N ARG A 46 25.85 2.34 2.64
CA ARG A 46 27.27 1.98 2.42
C ARG A 46 27.49 1.36 1.07
N LYS A 47 26.50 0.59 0.62
CA LYS A 47 26.54 -0.12 -0.64
C LYS A 47 26.15 0.77 -1.82
N LEU A 48 25.19 1.69 -1.62
CA LEU A 48 24.64 2.55 -2.69
C LEU A 48 25.26 3.95 -2.73
N GLY A 49 25.71 4.47 -1.59
CA GLY A 49 25.83 5.90 -1.31
C GLY A 49 27.21 6.51 -1.50
N VAL A 50 28.11 5.84 -2.21
CA VAL A 50 29.37 6.45 -2.62
C VAL A 50 29.49 6.31 -4.12
N PHE A 51 29.14 7.38 -4.83
CA PHE A 51 29.51 7.55 -6.22
C PHE A 51 30.83 8.34 -6.24
N PRO A 52 31.99 7.72 -6.53
CA PRO A 52 33.27 8.43 -6.55
C PRO A 52 33.29 9.57 -7.57
N ALA A 53 32.46 9.45 -8.62
CA ALA A 53 32.35 10.45 -9.68
C ALA A 53 31.59 11.72 -9.27
N GLU A 54 30.76 11.68 -8.22
CA GLU A 54 29.92 12.81 -7.82
C GLU A 54 29.93 13.00 -6.28
N PRO A 55 31.03 13.50 -5.70
CA PRO A 55 31.13 13.72 -4.27
C PRO A 55 30.05 14.72 -3.81
N GLY A 56 29.42 14.44 -2.67
CA GLY A 56 28.40 15.32 -2.07
C GLY A 56 26.96 15.14 -2.59
N VAL A 57 26.72 14.27 -3.59
CA VAL A 57 25.35 13.99 -4.10
C VAL A 57 24.44 13.44 -3.01
N PHE A 58 24.98 12.55 -2.18
CA PHE A 58 24.26 12.00 -1.05
C PHE A 58 23.80 13.11 -0.10
N GLN A 59 24.69 14.03 0.28
CA GLN A 59 24.36 15.16 1.16
C GLN A 59 23.30 16.07 0.53
N ARG A 60 23.47 16.40 -0.75
CA ARG A 60 22.54 17.28 -1.48
C ARG A 60 21.14 16.69 -1.60
N HIS A 61 21.03 15.38 -1.78
CA HIS A 61 19.76 14.69 -1.98
C HIS A 61 19.41 13.75 -0.82
N HIS A 62 19.90 14.05 0.38
CA HIS A 62 19.83 13.15 1.53
C HIS A 62 18.42 12.62 1.79
N VAL A 63 17.42 13.51 1.81
CA VAL A 63 16.01 13.13 2.04
C VAL A 63 15.50 12.14 0.99
N ARG A 64 15.90 12.28 -0.28
CA ARG A 64 15.51 11.35 -1.35
C ARG A 64 16.18 10.00 -1.19
N PHE A 65 17.45 9.97 -0.80
CA PHE A 65 18.14 8.72 -0.48
C PHE A 65 17.49 8.03 0.72
N LEU A 66 17.13 8.75 1.78
CA LEU A 66 16.39 8.19 2.92
C LEU A 66 15.07 7.54 2.49
N ALA A 67 14.30 8.22 1.64
CA ALA A 67 13.04 7.70 1.11
C ALA A 67 13.26 6.49 0.20
N ALA A 68 14.29 6.52 -0.65
CA ALA A 68 14.65 5.40 -1.51
C ALA A 68 15.07 4.16 -0.70
N ASP A 69 15.79 4.35 0.40
CA ASP A 69 16.15 3.24 1.29
C ASP A 69 14.91 2.58 1.91
N ILE A 70 13.91 3.37 2.33
CA ILE A 70 12.65 2.86 2.85
C ILE A 70 11.88 2.13 1.74
N ALA A 71 11.80 2.72 0.54
CA ALA A 71 11.14 2.13 -0.60
C ALA A 71 11.80 0.80 -1.04
N TRP A 72 13.13 0.71 -0.94
CA TRP A 72 13.86 -0.53 -1.22
C TRP A 72 13.38 -1.69 -0.35
N TYR A 73 13.19 -1.44 0.96
CA TYR A 73 12.70 -2.48 1.88
C TYR A 73 11.19 -2.72 1.79
N ALA A 74 10.40 -1.71 1.43
CA ALA A 74 8.94 -1.84 1.27
C ALA A 74 8.54 -2.45 -0.09
N GLY A 75 9.47 -2.52 -1.04
CA GLY A 75 9.24 -3.05 -2.39
C GLY A 75 8.74 -4.49 -2.34
N GLY A 76 7.51 -4.71 -2.81
CA GLY A 76 6.89 -6.03 -2.83
C GLY A 76 6.13 -6.40 -1.55
N SER A 77 6.23 -5.62 -0.47
CA SER A 77 5.55 -5.92 0.80
C SER A 77 4.02 -5.92 0.73
N SER A 78 3.42 -5.43 -0.36
CA SER A 78 1.97 -5.49 -0.59
C SER A 78 1.50 -6.77 -1.29
N ILE A 79 2.43 -7.60 -1.80
CA ILE A 79 2.13 -8.80 -2.60
C ILE A 79 2.98 -10.02 -2.22
N ASP A 80 3.78 -9.94 -1.15
CA ASP A 80 4.67 -11.00 -0.70
C ASP A 80 3.94 -12.16 0.02
N GLY A 81 2.63 -12.00 0.28
CA GLY A 81 1.81 -12.97 1.00
C GLY A 81 2.08 -13.02 2.51
N LEU A 82 2.96 -12.17 3.03
CA LEU A 82 3.36 -12.13 4.45
C LEU A 82 2.54 -11.11 5.23
N HIS A 83 1.22 -11.05 4.98
CA HIS A 83 0.31 -10.09 5.63
C HIS A 83 -0.30 -10.59 6.94
N ARG A 84 0.05 -11.81 7.36
CA ARG A 84 -0.39 -12.40 8.62
C ARG A 84 0.78 -12.46 9.59
N ALA A 85 0.68 -11.77 10.71
CA ALA A 85 1.56 -12.05 11.83
C ALA A 85 1.24 -13.46 12.34
N GLY A 86 2.25 -14.26 12.66
CA GLY A 86 2.01 -15.54 13.35
C GLY A 86 1.33 -15.25 14.68
N GLU A 87 0.11 -15.74 14.88
CA GLU A 87 -0.61 -15.52 16.15
C GLU A 87 -0.11 -16.49 17.22
N PRO A 88 0.19 -16.00 18.44
CA PRO A 88 0.34 -14.59 18.87
C PRO A 88 1.73 -14.02 18.52
N GLY A 89 1.81 -12.82 17.96
CA GLY A 89 3.12 -12.28 17.55
C GLY A 89 3.13 -10.99 16.75
N PHE A 90 4.34 -10.46 16.59
CA PHE A 90 4.66 -9.37 15.68
C PHE A 90 5.18 -9.91 14.36
N PHE A 91 5.13 -9.07 13.32
CA PHE A 91 5.80 -9.37 12.05
C PHE A 91 7.33 -9.51 12.25
N PRO A 92 8.00 -10.37 11.48
CA PRO A 92 9.45 -10.57 11.57
C PRO A 92 10.26 -9.27 11.46
N GLU A 93 9.79 -8.30 10.67
CA GLU A 93 10.39 -6.98 10.49
C GLU A 93 10.42 -6.19 11.79
N PHE A 94 9.35 -6.28 12.58
CA PHE A 94 9.28 -5.62 13.88
C PHE A 94 10.31 -6.21 14.86
N ASP A 95 10.44 -7.54 14.88
CA ASP A 95 11.42 -8.24 15.72
C ASP A 95 12.85 -7.90 15.28
N ALA A 96 13.13 -7.92 13.98
CA ALA A 96 14.43 -7.54 13.43
C ALA A 96 14.80 -6.09 13.79
N MET A 97 13.85 -5.16 13.63
CA MET A 97 14.04 -3.75 14.00
C MET A 97 14.34 -3.59 15.49
N ARG A 98 13.58 -4.26 16.36
CA ARG A 98 13.74 -4.12 17.82
C ARG A 98 15.04 -4.77 18.32
N GLN A 99 15.43 -5.91 17.77
CA GLN A 99 16.66 -6.61 18.15
C GLN A 99 17.92 -5.84 17.74
N ALA A 100 17.88 -5.13 16.63
CA ALA A 100 19.01 -4.37 16.10
C ALA A 100 19.32 -3.09 16.89
N LEU A 101 18.42 -2.63 17.76
CA LEU A 101 18.55 -1.35 18.46
C LEU A 101 18.98 -1.51 19.92
N PRO A 102 19.67 -0.49 20.49
CA PRO A 102 19.94 -0.44 21.92
C PRO A 102 18.63 -0.28 22.71
N THR A 103 18.62 -0.72 23.96
CA THR A 103 17.49 -0.51 24.87
C THR A 103 17.45 0.94 25.37
N GLY A 104 16.33 1.34 25.99
CA GLY A 104 16.19 2.68 26.59
C GLY A 104 15.83 3.79 25.59
N ASN A 105 16.22 5.02 25.91
CA ASN A 105 15.81 6.22 25.17
C ASN A 105 16.41 6.28 23.75
N VAL A 106 17.65 5.82 23.57
CA VAL A 106 18.33 5.84 22.27
C VAL A 106 17.57 4.97 21.25
N GLY A 107 17.23 3.73 21.62
CA GLY A 107 16.42 2.86 20.75
C GLY A 107 15.04 3.42 20.48
N ARG A 108 14.40 4.03 21.49
CA ARG A 108 13.08 4.65 21.35
C ARG A 108 13.10 5.79 20.33
N GLU A 109 14.05 6.71 20.43
CA GLU A 109 14.19 7.82 19.47
C GLU A 109 14.55 7.31 18.07
N ALA A 110 15.36 6.25 17.96
CA ALA A 110 15.67 5.63 16.67
C ALA A 110 14.43 5.03 15.98
N ILE A 111 13.59 4.30 16.73
CA ILE A 111 12.31 3.76 16.23
C ILE A 111 11.37 4.90 15.84
N LYS A 112 11.21 5.89 16.72
CA LYS A 112 10.36 7.06 16.45
C LYS A 112 10.79 7.78 15.17
N GLY A 113 12.08 8.06 15.01
CA GLY A 113 12.61 8.70 13.82
C GLY A 113 12.48 7.83 12.55
N LEU A 114 12.55 6.49 12.66
CA LEU A 114 12.25 5.61 11.54
C LEU A 114 10.76 5.68 11.16
N ASN A 115 9.85 5.58 12.14
CA ASN A 115 8.42 5.67 11.90
C ASN A 115 8.04 7.00 11.22
N GLU A 116 8.55 8.13 11.72
CA GLU A 116 8.31 9.46 11.14
C GLU A 116 8.81 9.54 9.68
N ARG A 117 10.00 8.98 9.39
CA ARG A 117 10.53 8.95 8.01
C ARG A 117 9.73 8.05 7.08
N THR A 118 9.33 6.87 7.54
CA THR A 118 8.49 5.94 6.75
C THR A 118 7.15 6.58 6.42
N GLN A 119 6.54 7.23 7.40
CA GLN A 119 5.31 7.99 7.21
C GLN A 119 5.47 9.12 6.20
N ASN A 120 6.52 9.94 6.33
CA ASN A 120 6.77 11.03 5.40
C ASN A 120 7.00 10.50 3.97
N ALA A 121 7.76 9.41 3.82
CA ALA A 121 7.97 8.77 2.51
C ALA A 121 6.64 8.30 1.88
N MET A 122 5.73 7.72 2.67
CA MET A 122 4.39 7.36 2.19
C MET A 122 3.59 8.60 1.75
N PHE A 123 3.64 9.69 2.51
CA PHE A 123 2.94 10.93 2.17
C PHE A 123 3.53 11.60 0.93
N ASP A 124 4.85 11.57 0.74
CA ASP A 124 5.52 12.05 -0.47
C ASP A 124 5.12 11.23 -1.70
N LEU A 125 5.00 9.90 -1.57
CA LEU A 125 4.52 9.03 -2.64
C LEU A 125 3.05 9.31 -2.99
N ALA A 126 2.18 9.46 -1.99
CA ALA A 126 0.77 9.84 -2.21
C ALA A 126 0.66 11.23 -2.88
N THR A 127 1.47 12.20 -2.43
CA THR A 127 1.56 13.53 -3.04
C THR A 127 2.00 13.45 -4.49
N THR A 128 3.02 12.63 -4.78
CA THR A 128 3.53 12.44 -6.13
C THR A 128 2.49 11.79 -7.02
N TRP A 129 1.76 10.80 -6.51
CA TRP A 129 0.67 10.14 -7.22
C TRP A 129 -0.44 11.13 -7.60
N ASP A 130 -0.90 11.93 -6.65
CA ASP A 130 -1.94 12.94 -6.89
C ASP A 130 -1.47 13.99 -7.92
N ARG A 131 -0.22 14.45 -7.82
CA ARG A 131 0.35 15.43 -8.77
C ARG A 131 0.56 14.86 -10.16
N ALA A 132 1.03 13.62 -10.28
CA ALA A 132 1.37 13.01 -11.55
C ALA A 132 0.12 12.57 -12.35
N PHE A 133 -0.93 12.15 -11.65
CA PHE A 133 -2.11 11.54 -12.27
C PHE A 133 -3.41 12.32 -12.07
N GLY A 134 -3.39 13.46 -11.37
CA GLY A 134 -4.57 14.31 -11.17
C GLY A 134 -5.61 13.71 -10.20
N GLY A 135 -5.15 12.94 -9.21
CA GLY A 135 -6.00 12.25 -8.24
C GLY A 135 -6.20 13.00 -6.91
N THR A 136 -6.95 12.38 -6.00
CA THR A 136 -7.02 12.79 -4.59
C THR A 136 -6.88 11.55 -3.73
N THR A 137 -5.79 11.46 -2.99
CA THR A 137 -5.49 10.33 -2.11
C THR A 137 -5.65 10.74 -0.64
N MET A 138 -6.22 9.86 0.18
CA MET A 138 -6.21 9.99 1.64
C MET A 138 -5.48 8.78 2.23
N VAL A 139 -4.46 9.03 3.04
CA VAL A 139 -3.76 7.98 3.79
C VAL A 139 -4.03 8.22 5.27
N ILE A 140 -4.44 7.20 6.02
CA ILE A 140 -4.70 7.30 7.47
C ILE A 140 -3.88 6.22 8.16
N HIS A 141 -3.12 6.61 9.18
CA HIS A 141 -2.29 5.73 9.99
C HIS A 141 -2.55 5.96 11.48
N VAL A 142 -2.68 4.88 12.24
CA VAL A 142 -2.75 4.90 13.71
C VAL A 142 -1.64 4.02 14.26
N ASP A 143 -0.87 4.55 15.21
CA ASP A 143 0.15 3.77 15.91
C ASP A 143 -0.50 2.75 16.86
N GLY A 144 -0.06 1.50 16.81
CA GLY A 144 -0.48 0.47 17.78
C GLY A 144 0.09 0.70 19.19
N THR A 145 1.14 1.52 19.31
CA THR A 145 1.77 1.89 20.58
C THR A 145 1.03 3.05 21.24
N THR A 146 0.74 2.93 22.54
CA THR A 146 0.18 4.01 23.36
C THR A 146 1.08 4.26 24.57
N ILE A 147 0.91 5.41 25.22
CA ILE A 147 1.57 5.66 26.51
C ILE A 147 1.13 4.54 27.49
N PRO A 148 2.06 3.95 28.26
CA PRO A 148 1.74 3.05 29.37
C PRO A 148 0.49 3.42 30.18
N ASN A 149 -0.28 2.42 30.59
CA ASN A 149 -1.50 2.56 31.39
C ASN A 149 -2.65 3.35 30.72
N THR A 150 -2.51 3.79 29.47
CA THR A 150 -3.58 4.49 28.76
C THR A 150 -4.69 3.52 28.36
N PRO A 151 -5.98 3.84 28.41
CA PRO A 151 -7.04 2.98 27.88
C PRO A 151 -6.97 2.84 26.35
N ALA A 152 -7.37 1.69 25.80
CA ALA A 152 -7.53 1.53 24.36
C ALA A 152 -8.93 2.04 23.95
N GLN A 153 -9.12 3.36 24.00
CA GLN A 153 -10.38 4.03 23.65
C GLN A 153 -10.09 5.18 22.69
N PRO A 154 -11.04 5.56 21.80
CA PRO A 154 -10.81 6.55 20.76
C PRO A 154 -10.21 7.87 21.26
N GLU A 155 -10.70 8.38 22.38
CA GLU A 155 -10.31 9.65 23.01
C GLU A 155 -8.86 9.69 23.52
N TYR A 156 -8.14 8.57 23.51
CA TYR A 156 -6.70 8.51 23.83
C TYR A 156 -5.83 8.22 22.59
N LEU A 157 -6.44 8.07 21.42
CA LEU A 157 -5.74 7.74 20.18
C LEU A 157 -5.60 8.96 19.29
N ARG A 158 -4.58 8.91 18.44
CA ARG A 158 -4.38 9.87 17.36
C ARG A 158 -4.19 9.11 16.05
N ALA A 159 -4.81 9.59 15.00
CA ALA A 159 -4.49 9.21 13.64
C ALA A 159 -3.69 10.33 12.98
N SER A 160 -2.66 9.92 12.25
CA SER A 160 -2.00 10.80 11.30
C SER A 160 -2.55 10.55 9.92
N ALA A 161 -2.85 11.62 9.19
CA ALA A 161 -3.37 11.49 7.84
C ALA A 161 -2.66 12.41 6.85
N TYR A 162 -2.54 11.93 5.61
CA TYR A 162 -2.25 12.75 4.45
C TYR A 162 -3.55 13.14 3.76
N LEU A 163 -3.66 14.42 3.41
CA LEU A 163 -4.71 14.98 2.57
C LEU A 163 -4.11 16.08 1.68
N PRO A 164 -4.49 16.19 0.39
CA PRO A 164 -4.02 17.28 -0.47
C PRO A 164 -4.58 18.62 0.00
N PRO A 165 -3.75 19.60 0.41
CA PRO A 165 -4.25 20.88 0.94
C PRO A 165 -5.10 21.65 -0.06
N ALA A 166 -4.74 21.58 -1.35
CA ALA A 166 -5.51 22.20 -2.43
C ALA A 166 -6.93 21.63 -2.53
N PHE A 167 -7.09 20.31 -2.39
CA PHE A 167 -8.40 19.67 -2.38
C PHE A 167 -9.23 20.11 -1.17
N VAL A 168 -8.62 20.08 0.02
CA VAL A 168 -9.28 20.48 1.28
C VAL A 168 -9.76 21.93 1.23
N ALA A 169 -8.94 22.83 0.68
CA ALA A 169 -9.28 24.25 0.54
C ALA A 169 -10.40 24.48 -0.49
N ALA A 170 -10.36 23.77 -1.63
CA ALA A 170 -11.36 23.89 -2.68
C ALA A 170 -12.72 23.28 -2.32
N HIS A 171 -12.77 22.32 -1.37
CA HIS A 171 -13.98 21.57 -1.05
C HIS A 171 -14.34 21.61 0.44
N PRO A 172 -14.71 22.78 1.00
CA PRO A 172 -15.09 22.89 2.42
C PRO A 172 -16.24 21.97 2.81
N GLY A 173 -17.17 21.68 1.90
CA GLY A 173 -18.27 20.73 2.13
C GLY A 173 -17.82 19.29 2.42
N SER A 174 -16.59 18.93 2.06
CA SER A 174 -16.02 17.59 2.32
C SER A 174 -15.47 17.42 3.74
N HIS A 175 -15.27 18.52 4.50
CA HIS A 175 -14.59 18.46 5.80
C HIS A 175 -15.31 17.56 6.80
N ALA A 176 -16.63 17.61 6.84
CA ALA A 176 -17.44 16.74 7.69
C ALA A 176 -17.22 15.25 7.37
N ALA A 177 -17.22 14.90 6.07
CA ALA A 177 -16.99 13.53 5.62
C ALA A 177 -15.57 13.05 5.95
N ILE A 178 -14.56 13.89 5.72
CA ILE A 178 -13.15 13.60 6.04
C ILE A 178 -12.98 13.29 7.53
N VAL A 179 -13.54 14.14 8.41
CA VAL A 179 -13.45 13.96 9.86
C VAL A 179 -14.22 12.73 10.31
N HIS A 180 -15.39 12.47 9.71
CA HIS A 180 -16.15 11.26 9.98
C HIS A 180 -15.38 9.99 9.61
N ILE A 181 -14.71 9.97 8.45
CA ILE A 181 -13.84 8.87 8.02
C ILE A 181 -12.70 8.67 9.01
N ALA A 182 -11.98 9.74 9.39
CA ALA A 182 -10.87 9.65 10.33
C ALA A 182 -11.32 9.14 11.72
N GLN A 183 -12.43 9.65 12.25
CA GLN A 183 -12.97 9.21 13.54
C GLN A 183 -13.46 7.76 13.49
N THR A 184 -14.11 7.36 12.39
CA THR A 184 -14.55 5.97 12.17
C THR A 184 -13.34 5.05 12.10
N PHE A 185 -12.28 5.44 11.39
CA PHE A 185 -11.04 4.69 11.31
C PHE A 185 -10.38 4.51 12.68
N ILE A 186 -10.29 5.59 13.49
CA ILE A 186 -9.74 5.50 14.86
C ILE A 186 -10.53 4.51 15.71
N LYS A 187 -11.87 4.56 15.66
CA LYS A 187 -12.74 3.67 16.45
C LYS A 187 -12.67 2.22 15.97
N ALA A 188 -12.82 2.01 14.67
CA ALA A 188 -13.01 0.68 14.08
C ALA A 188 -11.69 -0.06 13.82
N VAL A 189 -10.61 0.67 13.56
CA VAL A 189 -9.28 0.09 13.26
C VAL A 189 -8.30 0.41 14.37
N GLY A 190 -8.17 1.69 14.75
CA GLY A 190 -7.18 2.13 15.72
C GLY A 190 -7.30 1.47 17.10
N VAL A 191 -8.51 1.41 17.65
CA VAL A 191 -8.75 0.75 18.96
C VAL A 191 -8.38 -0.74 18.93
N PRO A 192 -8.87 -1.57 17.99
CA PRO A 192 -8.42 -2.94 17.85
C PRO A 192 -6.91 -3.09 17.64
N THR A 193 -6.28 -2.22 16.84
CA THR A 193 -4.82 -2.25 16.63
C THR A 193 -4.05 -2.09 17.95
N VAL A 194 -4.46 -1.16 18.82
CA VAL A 194 -3.83 -0.96 20.13
C VAL A 194 -4.09 -2.15 21.07
N GLN A 195 -5.29 -2.71 21.05
CA GLN A 195 -5.63 -3.91 21.84
C GLN A 195 -4.78 -5.11 21.41
N GLN A 196 -4.67 -5.36 20.10
CA GLN A 196 -3.84 -6.43 19.55
C GLN A 196 -2.37 -6.23 19.88
N TRP A 197 -1.87 -5.00 19.75
CA TRP A 197 -0.50 -4.67 20.13
C TRP A 197 -0.22 -5.03 21.60
N ARG A 198 -1.14 -4.67 22.53
CA ARG A 198 -1.02 -5.03 23.96
C ARG A 198 -1.03 -6.54 24.16
N ALA A 199 -1.96 -7.26 23.54
CA ALA A 199 -2.02 -8.71 23.62
C ALA A 199 -0.70 -9.36 23.17
N ASN A 200 -0.11 -8.87 22.08
CA ASN A 200 1.18 -9.35 21.58
C ASN A 200 2.35 -9.02 22.53
N THR A 201 2.34 -7.85 23.17
CA THR A 201 3.38 -7.53 24.17
C THR A 201 3.27 -8.38 25.44
N LEU A 202 2.05 -8.70 25.87
CA LEU A 202 1.82 -9.60 27.02
C LEU A 202 2.36 -11.00 26.73
N HIS A 203 2.11 -11.53 25.52
CA HIS A 203 2.68 -12.82 25.09
C HIS A 203 4.21 -12.84 25.06
N ARG A 204 4.85 -11.68 24.88
CA ARG A 204 6.32 -11.54 24.90
C ARG A 204 6.86 -11.22 26.30
N ASN A 205 6.01 -11.23 27.35
CA ASN A 205 6.36 -10.82 28.71
C ASN A 205 7.00 -9.42 28.78
N TRP A 206 6.61 -8.52 27.87
CA TRP A 206 7.10 -7.16 27.89
C TRP A 206 6.29 -6.34 28.89
N SER A 207 6.98 -5.76 29.87
CA SER A 207 6.33 -4.83 30.79
C SER A 207 5.96 -3.55 30.04
N LEU A 208 4.67 -3.24 30.04
CA LEU A 208 4.12 -1.97 29.58
C LEU A 208 3.95 -0.96 30.71
N THR A 209 4.46 -1.23 31.91
CA THR A 209 4.30 -0.32 33.04
C THR A 209 5.33 0.80 32.99
N GLN A 210 4.88 2.04 33.20
CA GLN A 210 5.73 3.16 33.57
C GLN A 210 5.14 3.80 34.83
N PRO A 211 5.98 4.25 35.77
CA PRO A 211 5.53 5.05 36.91
C PRO A 211 4.99 6.39 36.40
N GLY A 212 3.73 6.69 36.73
CA GLY A 212 3.07 7.94 36.36
C GLY A 212 1.59 7.76 35.98
N PRO A 213 0.82 8.85 35.95
CA PRO A 213 -0.52 8.82 35.39
C PRO A 213 -0.45 8.43 33.91
N GLY A 214 -1.45 7.68 33.43
CA GLY A 214 -1.60 7.39 32.01
C GLY A 214 -1.74 8.68 31.17
N ALA A 215 -1.81 8.54 29.84
CA ALA A 215 -2.03 9.71 28.99
C ALA A 215 -3.29 10.48 29.41
N ALA A 216 -3.22 11.80 29.40
CA ALA A 216 -4.41 12.63 29.47
C ALA A 216 -5.31 12.33 28.26
N MET A 217 -6.63 12.31 28.50
CA MET A 217 -7.61 12.25 27.42
C MET A 217 -7.39 13.44 26.47
N ASN A 218 -7.51 13.20 25.16
CA ASN A 218 -7.44 14.28 24.19
C ASN A 218 -8.55 15.30 24.49
N ALA A 219 -8.17 16.57 24.61
CA ALA A 219 -9.14 17.64 24.81
C ALA A 219 -10.10 17.69 23.60
N PRO A 220 -11.43 17.75 23.81
CA PRO A 220 -12.38 17.92 22.71
C PRO A 220 -12.06 19.18 21.92
N SER A 221 -11.71 19.05 20.64
CA SER A 221 -11.50 20.20 19.77
C SER A 221 -12.82 20.63 19.14
N ALA A 222 -13.17 21.92 19.29
CA ALA A 222 -14.30 22.51 18.57
C ALA A 222 -14.05 22.60 17.05
N VAL A 223 -12.78 22.59 16.64
CA VAL A 223 -12.40 22.63 15.23
C VAL A 223 -12.75 21.29 14.58
N LEU A 224 -13.51 21.34 13.50
CA LEU A 224 -13.93 20.14 12.76
C LEU A 224 -12.71 19.46 12.14
N LEU A 225 -12.03 20.15 11.21
CA LEU A 225 -10.83 19.67 10.53
C LEU A 225 -9.58 20.30 11.16
N PRO A 226 -8.61 19.52 11.66
CA PRO A 226 -7.39 20.07 12.25
C PRO A 226 -6.59 20.85 11.18
N THR A 227 -5.96 21.95 11.59
CA THR A 227 -5.03 22.69 10.72
C THR A 227 -3.70 21.93 10.68
N PRO A 228 -3.14 21.62 9.49
CA PRO A 228 -1.83 21.02 9.39
C PRO A 228 -0.75 22.06 9.74
N PRO A 229 0.49 21.65 10.04
CA PRO A 229 1.63 22.57 10.06
C PRO A 229 1.75 23.34 8.73
N ALA A 230 2.34 24.53 8.78
CA ALA A 230 2.61 25.31 7.57
C ALA A 230 3.39 24.46 6.54
N ASP A 231 2.99 24.57 5.27
CA ASP A 231 3.59 23.86 4.13
C ASP A 231 3.60 22.32 4.28
N SER A 232 2.68 21.78 5.08
CA SER A 232 2.54 20.34 5.31
C SER A 232 1.23 19.80 4.77
N THR A 233 1.27 18.56 4.31
CA THR A 233 0.11 17.74 3.94
C THR A 233 -0.32 16.81 5.08
N HIS A 234 0.33 16.91 6.25
CA HIS A 234 0.14 16.04 7.40
C HIS A 234 -0.87 16.63 8.40
N TYR A 235 -2.01 15.96 8.51
CA TYR A 235 -3.08 16.27 9.46
C TYR A 235 -2.99 15.32 10.66
N LYS A 236 -3.25 15.85 11.86
CA LYS A 236 -3.32 15.05 13.09
C LYS A 236 -4.75 15.05 13.63
N PHE A 237 -5.43 13.93 13.47
CA PHE A 237 -6.77 13.71 13.98
C PHE A 237 -6.69 13.08 15.37
N PHE A 238 -7.14 13.80 16.39
CA PHE A 238 -7.32 13.25 17.72
C PHE A 238 -8.68 12.57 17.80
N GLY A 239 -8.70 11.34 18.29
CA GLY A 239 -9.95 10.62 18.48
C GLY A 239 -10.80 11.31 19.53
N ARG A 240 -12.11 11.24 19.33
CA ARG A 240 -13.13 11.85 20.20
C ARG A 240 -13.96 10.78 20.91
N PRO A 241 -14.53 11.08 22.08
CA PRO A 241 -15.50 10.20 22.71
C PRO A 241 -16.70 9.92 21.78
N VAL A 242 -17.35 8.78 21.98
CA VAL A 242 -18.53 8.37 21.19
C VAL A 242 -19.63 9.43 21.32
N GLY A 243 -20.24 9.81 20.19
CA GLY A 243 -21.34 10.80 20.13
C GLY A 243 -20.90 12.25 19.99
N VAL A 244 -19.72 12.63 20.49
CA VAL A 244 -19.24 14.03 20.46
C VAL A 244 -19.11 14.57 19.03
N LEU A 245 -18.64 13.76 18.08
CA LEU A 245 -18.55 14.19 16.69
C LEU A 245 -19.93 14.50 16.10
N ASN A 246 -20.95 13.70 16.41
CA ASN A 246 -22.31 13.92 15.90
C ASN A 246 -22.89 15.22 16.44
N THR A 247 -22.64 15.54 17.71
CA THR A 247 -23.03 16.84 18.30
C THR A 247 -22.36 18.01 17.58
N ILE A 248 -21.07 17.91 17.29
CA ILE A 248 -20.31 18.96 16.60
C ILE A 248 -20.74 19.11 15.15
N LEU A 249 -21.01 18.00 14.45
CA LEU A 249 -21.53 18.03 13.09
C LEU A 249 -22.95 18.62 13.05
N ALA A 250 -23.80 18.30 14.03
CA ALA A 250 -25.14 18.87 14.15
C ALA A 250 -25.09 20.38 14.42
N SER A 251 -24.12 20.86 15.21
CA SER A 251 -23.96 22.30 15.47
C SER A 251 -23.24 23.05 14.35
N ALA A 252 -22.46 22.35 13.52
CA ALA A 252 -21.72 22.94 12.39
C ALA A 252 -22.54 23.01 11.10
N GLN A 253 -23.70 22.35 11.02
CA GLN A 253 -24.62 22.61 9.92
C GLN A 253 -25.03 24.09 10.02
N PRO A 254 -24.84 24.90 8.96
CA PRO A 254 -25.44 26.22 8.93
C PRO A 254 -26.91 26.04 9.28
N PRO A 255 -27.53 26.96 10.06
CA PRO A 255 -28.96 26.87 10.33
C PRO A 255 -29.59 26.62 8.97
N ARG A 256 -30.19 25.43 8.80
CA ARG A 256 -30.96 25.17 7.60
C ARG A 256 -31.88 26.37 7.57
N LEU A 257 -31.78 27.18 6.52
CA LEU A 257 -32.91 28.01 6.15
C LEU A 257 -34.01 26.98 6.04
N VAL A 258 -34.77 26.85 7.12
CA VAL A 258 -36.14 26.41 7.04
C VAL A 258 -36.68 27.49 6.12
N VAL A 259 -36.60 27.23 4.82
CA VAL A 259 -37.61 27.71 3.92
C VAL A 259 -38.84 27.24 4.64
N ILE A 260 -39.46 28.18 5.35
CA ILE A 260 -40.81 28.00 5.82
C ILE A 260 -41.51 27.83 4.50
N ASP A 261 -41.65 26.56 4.11
CA ASP A 261 -42.64 26.10 3.16
C ASP A 261 -43.94 26.59 3.79
N ASP A 262 -44.26 27.85 3.51
CA ASP A 262 -45.59 28.44 3.61
C ASP A 262 -46.43 27.87 2.45
N ASP A 263 -46.30 26.55 2.28
CA ASP A 263 -46.64 25.73 1.12
C ASP A 263 -47.66 24.68 1.53
N ASN A 264 -48.74 25.17 2.14
CA ASN A 264 -50.05 24.62 1.82
C ASN A 264 -50.81 25.51 0.83
N ASN A 265 -50.11 26.44 0.16
CA ASN A 265 -50.69 27.23 -0.91
C ASN A 265 -49.72 27.44 -2.08
N TYR A 266 -49.07 26.35 -2.54
CA TYR A 266 -48.65 26.31 -3.94
C TYR A 266 -49.90 26.51 -4.79
N SER A 267 -50.05 27.72 -5.33
CA SER A 267 -51.05 28.04 -6.35
C SER A 267 -51.10 26.89 -7.38
N GLU A 268 -52.30 26.48 -7.80
CA GLU A 268 -52.48 25.51 -8.89
C GLU A 268 -51.59 25.84 -10.11
N ASP A 269 -51.28 27.12 -10.30
CA ASP A 269 -50.40 27.66 -11.33
C ASP A 269 -48.95 27.15 -11.22
N SER A 270 -48.41 27.02 -10.02
CA SER A 270 -47.06 26.50 -9.78
C SER A 270 -46.98 24.99 -10.06
N GLN A 271 -48.03 24.24 -9.69
CA GLN A 271 -48.11 22.81 -10.01
C GLN A 271 -48.32 22.57 -11.50
N ALA A 272 -49.13 23.42 -12.16
CA ALA A 272 -49.29 23.40 -13.61
C ALA A 272 -47.94 23.67 -14.30
N ARG A 273 -47.17 24.65 -13.81
CA ARG A 273 -45.85 24.98 -14.37
C ARG A 273 -44.82 23.86 -14.18
N ILE A 274 -44.83 23.18 -13.03
CA ILE A 274 -43.96 22.01 -12.80
C ILE A 274 -44.30 20.88 -13.78
N ARG A 275 -45.60 20.61 -13.99
CA ARG A 275 -46.06 19.59 -14.93
C ARG A 275 -45.70 19.93 -16.37
N GLU A 276 -45.85 21.19 -16.77
CA GLU A 276 -45.45 21.69 -18.09
C GLU A 276 -43.93 21.53 -18.31
N LEU A 277 -43.12 21.88 -17.32
CA LEU A 277 -41.67 21.74 -17.42
C LEU A 277 -41.23 20.28 -17.50
N GLN A 278 -41.92 19.37 -16.80
CA GLN A 278 -41.66 17.94 -16.90
C GLN A 278 -42.02 17.39 -18.29
N GLU A 279 -43.14 17.81 -18.87
CA GLU A 279 -43.52 17.44 -20.23
C GLU A 279 -42.51 17.96 -21.28
N GLN A 280 -41.98 19.18 -21.09
CA GLN A 280 -40.92 19.72 -21.95
C GLN A 280 -39.62 18.92 -21.86
N VAL A 281 -39.22 18.49 -20.65
CA VAL A 281 -38.04 17.65 -20.44
C VAL A 281 -38.20 16.29 -21.12
N ASP A 282 -39.37 15.67 -20.98
CA ASP A 282 -39.65 14.37 -21.60
C ASP A 282 -39.65 14.46 -23.12
N THR A 283 -40.22 15.55 -23.68
CA THR A 283 -40.21 15.81 -25.12
C THR A 283 -38.79 16.01 -25.65
N LEU A 284 -37.99 16.84 -24.99
CA LEU A 284 -36.59 17.08 -25.36
C LEU A 284 -35.74 15.81 -25.26
N SER A 285 -36.00 14.97 -24.25
CA SER A 285 -35.33 13.68 -24.09
C SER A 285 -35.67 12.72 -25.23
N ALA A 286 -36.95 12.65 -25.63
CA ALA A 286 -37.40 11.84 -26.75
C ALA A 286 -36.77 12.32 -28.08
N ASP A 287 -36.74 13.63 -28.32
CA ASP A 287 -36.12 14.23 -29.51
C ASP A 287 -34.62 13.98 -29.57
N LEU A 288 -33.91 14.09 -28.44
CA LEU A 288 -32.49 13.81 -28.36
C LEU A 288 -32.18 12.34 -28.73
N ASN A 289 -32.97 11.40 -28.21
CA ASN A 289 -32.83 9.99 -28.53
C ASN A 289 -33.14 9.69 -30.00
N ALA A 290 -34.20 10.31 -30.55
CA ALA A 290 -34.53 10.18 -31.97
C ALA A 290 -33.43 10.78 -32.88
N ALA A 291 -32.79 11.87 -32.46
CA ALA A 291 -31.66 12.47 -33.17
C ALA A 291 -30.41 11.57 -33.12
N LEU A 292 -30.14 10.94 -31.97
CA LEU A 292 -29.07 9.96 -31.80
C LEU A 292 -29.25 8.73 -32.71
N ASP A 293 -30.48 8.23 -32.84
CA ASP A 293 -30.79 7.10 -33.73
C ASP A 293 -30.69 7.46 -35.23
N ARG A 294 -30.90 8.73 -35.59
CA ARG A 294 -30.75 9.24 -36.95
C ARG A 294 -29.31 9.51 -37.36
N LEU A 295 -28.37 9.59 -36.41
CA LEU A 295 -26.96 9.71 -36.74
C LEU A 295 -26.55 8.43 -37.50
N PRO A 296 -26.12 8.54 -38.76
CA PRO A 296 -25.69 7.37 -39.51
C PRO A 296 -24.55 6.72 -38.71
N ARG A 297 -24.76 5.46 -38.28
CA ARG A 297 -23.68 4.60 -37.77
C ARG A 297 -22.57 4.70 -38.80
N ARG A 298 -21.53 5.46 -38.47
CA ARG A 298 -20.31 5.53 -39.27
C ARG A 298 -19.78 4.11 -39.30
N VAL A 299 -20.12 3.39 -40.36
CA VAL A 299 -19.42 2.18 -40.75
C VAL A 299 -17.97 2.62 -40.86
N ALA A 300 -17.15 2.12 -39.95
CA ALA A 300 -15.72 2.40 -39.97
C ALA A 300 -15.23 2.13 -41.40
N PRO A 301 -14.59 3.11 -42.08
CA PRO A 301 -14.07 2.88 -43.41
C PRO A 301 -13.14 1.67 -43.32
N SER A 302 -13.45 0.64 -44.10
CA SER A 302 -12.60 -0.52 -44.28
C SER A 302 -11.20 0.00 -44.65
N MET A 303 -10.27 -0.20 -43.73
CA MET A 303 -8.86 0.10 -43.95
C MET A 303 -8.43 -0.62 -45.23
N PRO A 304 -7.89 0.09 -46.24
CA PRO A 304 -7.39 -0.54 -47.44
C PRO A 304 -6.24 -1.48 -47.04
N THR A 305 -6.42 -2.75 -47.36
CA THR A 305 -5.41 -3.79 -47.25
C THR A 305 -4.24 -3.41 -48.15
N THR A 306 -3.18 -2.85 -47.56
CA THR A 306 -1.96 -2.51 -48.28
C THR A 306 -1.33 -3.79 -48.85
N PRO A 307 -0.94 -3.83 -50.14
CA PRO A 307 -0.23 -4.97 -50.69
C PRO A 307 1.10 -5.17 -49.97
N ARG A 308 1.30 -6.40 -49.49
CA ARG A 308 2.53 -6.90 -48.88
C ARG A 308 3.70 -6.75 -49.88
N GLN A 309 4.48 -5.68 -49.73
CA GLN A 309 5.75 -5.51 -50.43
C GLN A 309 6.72 -6.62 -50.00
N SER A 310 7.19 -7.38 -50.98
CA SER A 310 8.24 -8.39 -50.87
C SER A 310 9.54 -7.75 -50.36
N GLN A 311 9.94 -8.15 -49.15
CA GLN A 311 11.29 -7.88 -48.66
C GLN A 311 12.31 -8.69 -49.47
N PRO A 312 13.46 -8.09 -49.87
CA PRO A 312 14.56 -8.84 -50.44
C PRO A 312 15.26 -9.68 -49.36
N SER A 313 15.54 -10.92 -49.74
CA SER A 313 16.30 -11.93 -49.00
C SER A 313 17.58 -11.37 -48.39
N ARG A 314 17.65 -11.33 -47.05
CA ARG A 314 18.92 -11.19 -46.33
C ARG A 314 19.72 -12.48 -46.45
N THR A 315 20.85 -12.40 -47.14
CA THR A 315 21.90 -13.42 -47.16
C THR A 315 22.45 -13.72 -45.76
N PRO A 316 22.88 -14.96 -45.46
CA PRO A 316 23.48 -15.31 -44.17
C PRO A 316 24.86 -14.67 -44.04
N ARG A 317 25.08 -13.91 -42.95
CA ARG A 317 26.43 -13.48 -42.57
C ARG A 317 27.13 -14.60 -41.81
N THR A 318 28.19 -15.11 -42.42
CA THR A 318 29.20 -16.01 -41.86
C THR A 318 29.90 -15.34 -40.66
N PRO A 319 30.12 -16.03 -39.53
CA PRO A 319 30.92 -15.52 -38.43
C PRO A 319 32.42 -15.74 -38.72
N THR A 320 33.20 -14.66 -38.64
CA THR A 320 34.68 -14.69 -38.70
C THR A 320 35.23 -14.76 -37.27
N PRO A 321 36.30 -15.55 -37.00
CA PRO A 321 36.73 -15.87 -35.64
C PRO A 321 37.62 -14.78 -35.04
N ILE A 322 37.35 -14.41 -33.79
CA ILE A 322 38.28 -13.62 -32.98
C ILE A 322 39.20 -14.59 -32.23
N ARG A 323 40.47 -14.53 -32.62
CA ARG A 323 41.61 -15.20 -32.02
C ARG A 323 42.28 -14.20 -31.09
N THR A 324 42.26 -14.44 -29.78
CA THR A 324 43.29 -13.92 -28.87
C THR A 324 43.47 -14.82 -27.66
N SER A 325 44.74 -15.08 -27.40
CA SER A 325 45.41 -15.98 -26.48
C SER A 325 45.32 -15.58 -24.99
N ALA A 326 45.05 -16.59 -24.13
CA ALA A 326 45.71 -17.01 -22.85
C ALA A 326 46.27 -15.96 -21.84
N PRO A 327 46.51 -16.29 -20.53
CA PRO A 327 46.53 -17.61 -19.90
C PRO A 327 45.80 -17.77 -18.53
N HIS A 328 45.70 -19.04 -18.13
CA HIS A 328 45.19 -19.64 -16.89
C HIS A 328 45.65 -19.04 -15.55
N PRO A 329 44.83 -19.27 -14.50
CA PRO A 329 45.32 -19.65 -13.17
C PRO A 329 44.88 -21.08 -12.75
N PRO A 330 45.57 -21.70 -11.77
CA PRO A 330 45.57 -23.14 -11.51
C PRO A 330 44.37 -23.65 -10.67
N PRO A 331 44.12 -24.97 -10.66
CA PRO A 331 43.01 -25.57 -9.93
C PRO A 331 43.35 -25.74 -8.44
N TYR A 332 42.44 -25.28 -7.57
CA TYR A 332 42.47 -25.62 -6.15
C TYR A 332 41.86 -27.01 -5.93
N SER A 333 42.66 -27.85 -5.29
CA SER A 333 42.31 -29.19 -4.80
C SER A 333 41.16 -29.17 -3.80
N ALA A 334 40.13 -29.97 -4.07
CA ALA A 334 39.13 -30.32 -3.07
C ALA A 334 39.68 -31.44 -2.18
N SER A 335 39.98 -31.10 -0.92
CA SER A 335 40.33 -32.07 0.10
C SER A 335 39.11 -32.87 0.54
N GLN A 336 39.32 -34.17 0.53
CA GLN A 336 38.47 -35.25 0.98
C GLN A 336 38.11 -35.10 2.47
N ILE A 337 36.86 -35.36 2.83
CA ILE A 337 36.47 -35.75 4.20
C ILE A 337 35.74 -37.10 4.09
N PRO A 338 36.03 -38.08 4.97
CA PRO A 338 35.64 -39.47 4.78
C PRO A 338 34.19 -39.75 5.17
N ARG A 339 33.56 -40.65 4.40
CA ARG A 339 32.33 -41.37 4.78
C ARG A 339 32.67 -42.57 5.68
N SER A 340 31.76 -42.87 6.61
CA SER A 340 31.63 -44.16 7.32
C SER A 340 30.20 -44.28 7.89
N PRO A 341 29.69 -45.49 8.20
CA PRO A 341 28.70 -46.11 7.31
C PRO A 341 27.34 -46.46 7.94
N LEU A 342 26.42 -46.86 7.04
CA LEU A 342 25.29 -47.81 7.17
C LEU A 342 24.50 -47.91 8.49
N ALA A 343 23.20 -47.63 8.39
CA ALA A 343 22.17 -48.54 8.88
C ALA A 343 20.96 -48.52 7.93
N THR A 344 20.68 -49.69 7.37
CA THR A 344 19.55 -50.08 6.52
C THR A 344 18.30 -50.38 7.35
N SER A 345 17.15 -49.85 6.97
CA SER A 345 15.86 -50.57 7.00
C SER A 345 14.86 -49.94 6.02
N SER A 346 14.15 -50.81 5.31
CA SER A 346 13.31 -50.58 4.14
C SER A 346 12.03 -49.77 4.40
N PRO A 347 11.46 -49.10 3.36
CA PRO A 347 10.15 -48.45 3.45
C PRO A 347 9.02 -49.42 3.07
N LEU A 348 7.91 -49.33 3.83
CA LEU A 348 6.61 -49.88 3.43
C LEU A 348 5.92 -48.84 2.54
N ALA A 349 5.44 -49.28 1.39
CA ALA A 349 4.71 -48.47 0.42
C ALA A 349 3.45 -47.84 1.05
N THR A 350 3.32 -46.52 0.94
CA THR A 350 2.06 -45.79 1.07
C THR A 350 1.93 -44.88 -0.14
N SER A 351 0.79 -44.99 -0.81
CA SER A 351 0.41 -44.23 -2.00
C SER A 351 0.55 -42.71 -1.75
N PRO A 352 0.89 -41.90 -2.78
CA PRO A 352 0.93 -40.47 -2.61
C PRO A 352 -0.51 -39.93 -2.45
N PRO A 353 -0.74 -38.94 -1.57
CA PRO A 353 -1.96 -38.16 -1.61
C PRO A 353 -1.96 -37.33 -2.90
N LEU A 354 -3.10 -37.26 -3.58
CA LEU A 354 -3.36 -36.31 -4.66
C LEU A 354 -2.93 -34.92 -4.19
N ALA A 355 -1.91 -34.36 -4.83
CA ALA A 355 -1.47 -33.01 -4.56
C ALA A 355 -2.65 -32.08 -4.82
N ALA A 356 -3.00 -31.25 -3.84
CA ALA A 356 -3.91 -30.15 -4.05
C ALA A 356 -3.27 -29.24 -5.11
N SER A 357 -3.78 -29.30 -6.34
CA SER A 357 -3.45 -28.35 -7.39
C SER A 357 -3.79 -26.96 -6.86
N SER A 358 -2.91 -25.98 -7.10
CA SER A 358 -3.21 -24.62 -6.64
C SER A 358 -4.48 -24.14 -7.35
N ILE A 359 -5.30 -23.31 -6.70
CA ILE A 359 -6.50 -22.71 -7.31
C ILE A 359 -6.19 -22.09 -8.68
N ASN A 360 -4.97 -21.55 -8.84
CA ASN A 360 -4.52 -21.01 -10.12
C ASN A 360 -4.29 -22.09 -11.18
N GLU A 361 -3.79 -23.27 -10.81
CA GLU A 361 -3.55 -24.39 -11.74
C GLU A 361 -4.86 -25.00 -12.23
N GLY A 362 -5.87 -25.12 -11.35
CA GLY A 362 -7.20 -25.58 -11.77
C GLY A 362 -7.94 -24.54 -12.60
N LEU A 363 -7.84 -23.25 -12.25
CA LEU A 363 -8.39 -22.18 -13.08
C LEU A 363 -7.71 -22.11 -14.46
N ASP A 364 -6.38 -22.25 -14.52
CA ASP A 364 -5.64 -22.29 -15.78
C ASP A 364 -6.01 -23.51 -16.63
N ALA A 365 -6.30 -24.65 -16.01
CA ALA A 365 -6.81 -25.83 -16.72
C ALA A 365 -8.20 -25.60 -17.32
N VAL A 366 -9.13 -25.00 -16.56
CA VAL A 366 -10.48 -24.65 -17.05
C VAL A 366 -10.40 -23.62 -18.19
N MET A 367 -9.61 -22.55 -18.04
CA MET A 367 -9.44 -21.55 -19.11
C MET A 367 -8.79 -22.15 -20.35
N CYS A 368 -7.84 -23.06 -20.19
CA CYS A 368 -7.22 -23.78 -21.30
C CYS A 368 -8.24 -24.66 -22.04
N HIS A 369 -9.08 -25.40 -21.29
CA HIS A 369 -10.08 -26.32 -21.84
C HIS A 369 -11.13 -25.60 -22.71
N HIS A 370 -11.51 -24.37 -22.33
CA HIS A 370 -12.54 -23.59 -23.02
C HIS A 370 -11.99 -22.50 -23.96
N ASP A 371 -10.69 -22.50 -24.25
CA ASP A 371 -10.04 -21.49 -25.11
C ASP A 371 -10.22 -20.03 -24.62
N LEU A 372 -10.27 -19.83 -23.29
CA LEU A 372 -10.51 -18.53 -22.64
C LEU A 372 -9.21 -17.86 -22.14
N GLN A 373 -8.04 -18.29 -22.64
CA GLN A 373 -6.75 -17.88 -22.07
C GLN A 373 -6.52 -16.36 -22.17
N ASP A 374 -7.05 -15.72 -23.22
CA ASP A 374 -6.99 -14.27 -23.44
C ASP A 374 -7.80 -13.46 -22.41
N LEU A 375 -8.78 -14.09 -21.75
CA LEU A 375 -9.59 -13.49 -20.69
C LEU A 375 -9.00 -13.67 -19.29
N GLY A 376 -7.87 -14.37 -19.16
CA GLY A 376 -7.32 -14.78 -17.87
C GLY A 376 -6.99 -13.61 -16.93
N VAL A 377 -6.57 -12.47 -17.47
CA VAL A 377 -6.31 -11.26 -16.67
C VAL A 377 -7.62 -10.68 -16.12
N SER A 378 -8.66 -10.59 -16.96
CA SER A 378 -9.98 -10.07 -16.59
C SER A 378 -10.67 -10.96 -15.57
N ILE A 379 -10.65 -12.29 -15.79
CA ILE A 379 -11.24 -13.27 -14.87
C ILE A 379 -10.52 -13.22 -13.51
N ARG A 380 -9.18 -13.16 -13.48
CA ARG A 380 -8.41 -13.03 -12.22
C ARG A 380 -8.65 -11.70 -11.50
N LEU A 381 -8.94 -10.62 -12.23
CA LEU A 381 -9.34 -9.32 -11.65
C LEU A 381 -10.73 -9.39 -11.00
N VAL A 382 -11.70 -10.04 -11.67
CA VAL A 382 -13.06 -10.26 -11.15
C VAL A 382 -13.01 -11.13 -9.89
N ILE A 383 -12.21 -12.21 -9.89
CA ILE A 383 -12.02 -13.12 -8.75
C ILE A 383 -11.47 -12.39 -7.51
N ARG A 384 -10.65 -11.34 -7.69
CA ARG A 384 -10.10 -10.54 -6.58
C ARG A 384 -11.13 -9.59 -5.94
N GLY A 385 -12.29 -9.37 -6.56
CA GLY A 385 -13.37 -8.52 -6.05
C GLY A 385 -14.50 -9.34 -5.44
N PHE A 386 -14.67 -9.32 -4.12
CA PHE A 386 -15.70 -10.07 -3.41
C PHE A 386 -17.13 -9.64 -3.80
N HIS A 387 -17.85 -10.46 -4.59
CA HIS A 387 -19.30 -10.70 -4.52
C HIS A 387 -19.73 -11.69 -5.64
N PRO A 388 -20.00 -12.98 -5.32
CA PRO A 388 -20.40 -13.99 -6.31
C PRO A 388 -21.58 -13.61 -7.23
N PRO A 389 -22.63 -12.89 -6.75
CA PRO A 389 -23.74 -12.49 -7.63
C PRO A 389 -23.37 -11.47 -8.72
N LYS A 390 -22.28 -10.72 -8.54
CA LYS A 390 -21.80 -9.75 -9.54
C LYS A 390 -20.97 -10.42 -10.63
N TRP A 391 -20.31 -11.53 -10.31
CA TRP A 391 -19.47 -12.28 -11.24
C TRP A 391 -20.27 -12.83 -12.42
N TYR A 392 -21.49 -13.31 -12.19
CA TYR A 392 -22.37 -13.81 -13.26
C TYR A 392 -22.56 -12.79 -14.38
N LYS A 393 -22.97 -11.56 -14.03
CA LYS A 393 -23.25 -10.51 -15.02
C LYS A 393 -21.98 -10.00 -15.71
N GLU A 394 -20.86 -9.95 -15.00
CA GLU A 394 -19.58 -9.51 -15.57
C GLU A 394 -18.99 -10.56 -16.53
N LEU A 395 -19.06 -11.84 -16.18
CA LEU A 395 -18.58 -12.94 -17.03
C LEU A 395 -19.49 -13.16 -18.24
N GLU A 396 -20.81 -13.04 -18.09
CA GLU A 396 -21.74 -13.00 -19.23
C GLU A 396 -21.46 -11.79 -20.14
N GLY A 397 -21.14 -10.63 -19.57
CA GLY A 397 -20.78 -9.42 -20.31
C GLY A 397 -19.49 -9.56 -21.14
N LEU A 398 -18.62 -10.51 -20.78
CA LEU A 398 -17.43 -10.89 -21.55
C LEU A 398 -17.72 -11.94 -22.64
N GLY A 399 -18.98 -12.36 -22.79
CA GLY A 399 -19.41 -13.36 -23.78
C GLY A 399 -19.14 -14.80 -23.36
N ILE A 400 -18.87 -15.06 -22.08
CA ILE A 400 -18.65 -16.41 -21.56
C ILE A 400 -20.00 -17.11 -21.42
N GLU A 401 -20.10 -18.35 -21.92
CA GLU A 401 -21.32 -19.13 -21.85
C GLU A 401 -21.74 -19.38 -20.39
N PRO A 402 -23.03 -19.21 -20.03
CA PRO A 402 -23.50 -19.34 -18.65
C PRO A 402 -23.13 -20.67 -17.97
N ALA A 403 -23.07 -21.78 -18.73
CA ALA A 403 -22.64 -23.08 -18.20
C ALA A 403 -21.18 -23.07 -17.71
N VAL A 404 -20.30 -22.39 -18.44
CA VAL A 404 -18.88 -22.23 -18.07
C VAL A 404 -18.74 -21.28 -16.89
N VAL A 405 -19.60 -20.26 -16.80
CA VAL A 405 -19.65 -19.35 -15.63
C VAL A 405 -20.00 -20.10 -14.35
N VAL A 406 -20.98 -21.02 -14.41
CA VAL A 406 -21.35 -21.89 -13.28
C VAL A 406 -20.17 -22.75 -12.87
N GLU A 407 -19.51 -23.42 -13.82
CA GLU A 407 -18.36 -24.29 -13.55
C GLU A 407 -17.17 -23.54 -12.91
N ILE A 408 -16.87 -22.33 -13.39
CA ILE A 408 -15.85 -21.44 -12.79
C ILE A 408 -16.23 -21.07 -11.37
N ILE A 409 -17.48 -20.72 -11.11
CA ILE A 409 -17.95 -20.31 -9.76
C ILE A 409 -17.97 -21.49 -8.79
N GLU A 410 -18.45 -22.66 -9.23
CA GLU A 410 -18.43 -23.89 -8.43
C GLU A 410 -16.99 -24.28 -8.06
N PHE A 411 -16.05 -24.26 -9.01
CA PHE A 411 -14.64 -24.54 -8.76
C PHE A 411 -13.99 -23.55 -7.77
N LEU A 412 -14.37 -22.27 -7.80
CA LEU A 412 -13.83 -21.24 -6.91
C LEU A 412 -14.47 -21.23 -5.52
N THR A 413 -15.61 -21.89 -5.34
CA THR A 413 -16.35 -21.96 -4.07
C THR A 413 -16.24 -23.31 -3.37
N SER A 414 -15.79 -24.35 -4.08
CA SER A 414 -15.32 -25.64 -3.52
C SER A 414 -13.92 -25.53 -2.94
#